data_AF-A0A1W9GC40-F1
#
_entry.id   AF-A0A1W9GC40-F1
#
_cell.length_a   1.000
_cell.length_b   1.000
_cell.length_c   1.000
_cell.angle_alpha   90.00
_cell.angle_beta   90.00
_cell.angle_gamma   90.00
#
_symmetry.space_group_name_H-M   'P 1'
#
loop_
_entity.id
_entity.type
_entity.pdbx_description
1 polymer ?
#
loop_
_entity_poly.entity_id
_entity_poly.type
_entity_poly.pdbx_seq_one_letter_code
_entity_poly.pdbx_strand_id
1 'polypeptide(L)'
;MLHSRLIGWFCRSIFCVGIFFTVTGCMIISYMPEAVEPTPPPTKAGIAGFFFYTGAVGDPKKEQNSLPIEFRLIQEALENKGGFAAATVSTPASLKGIHLNVYEIVIEESIASRFFCSLSLLTLTALPCYSSRGGFLVQYDLLVDSELKKTYRYEIKERRAQWIALLPIMWMNGLMVDYRQAFQGTIYQFLRDAQADGHLHLHMAPT
;
A
#
# COMPACT_ATOMS: atom_id res chain seq x y z
N MET A 1 -49.92 13.71 -16.84
CA MET A 1 -48.61 14.35 -16.57
C MET A 1 -47.75 13.66 -15.49
N LEU A 2 -48.11 12.47 -14.97
CA LEU A 2 -47.31 11.77 -13.96
C LEU A 2 -46.35 10.69 -14.53
N HIS A 3 -46.57 10.23 -15.76
CA HIS A 3 -45.79 9.14 -16.36
C HIS A 3 -44.43 9.57 -16.95
N SER A 4 -44.24 10.85 -17.28
CA SER A 4 -43.00 11.34 -17.92
C SER A 4 -41.84 11.60 -16.94
N ARG A 5 -42.09 11.65 -15.63
CA ARG A 5 -41.06 11.95 -14.62
C ARG A 5 -40.36 10.71 -14.05
N LEU A 6 -41.02 9.54 -14.08
CA LEU A 6 -40.44 8.27 -13.61
C LEU A 6 -39.41 7.68 -14.59
N ILE A 7 -39.60 7.86 -15.89
CA ILE A 7 -38.68 7.40 -16.94
C ILE A 7 -37.33 8.14 -16.88
N GLY A 8 -37.33 9.43 -16.51
CA GLY A 8 -36.11 10.23 -16.36
C GLY A 8 -35.23 9.83 -15.16
N TRP A 9 -35.84 9.32 -14.08
CA TRP A 9 -35.11 8.82 -12.90
C TRP A 9 -34.54 7.41 -13.12
N PHE A 10 -35.30 6.52 -13.75
CA PHE A 10 -34.80 5.18 -14.11
C PHE A 10 -33.67 5.25 -15.14
N CYS A 11 -33.76 6.14 -16.14
CA CYS A 11 -32.70 6.30 -17.13
C CYS A 11 -31.42 6.86 -16.50
N ARG A 12 -31.51 7.81 -15.56
CA ARG A 12 -30.34 8.31 -14.80
C ARG A 12 -29.70 7.24 -13.90
N SER A 13 -30.50 6.38 -13.26
CA SER A 13 -29.97 5.31 -12.41
C SER A 13 -29.30 4.19 -13.20
N ILE A 14 -29.89 3.74 -14.31
CA ILE A 14 -29.29 2.71 -15.17
C ILE A 14 -28.03 3.23 -15.87
N PHE A 15 -28.01 4.50 -16.29
CA PHE A 15 -26.80 5.11 -16.86
C PHE A 15 -25.68 5.23 -15.82
N CYS A 16 -26.00 5.61 -14.58
CA CYS A 16 -24.99 5.68 -13.50
C CYS A 16 -24.46 4.30 -13.10
N VAL A 17 -25.33 3.27 -13.02
CA VAL A 17 -24.89 1.90 -12.72
C VAL A 17 -24.09 1.31 -13.89
N GLY A 18 -24.51 1.55 -15.14
CA GLY A 18 -23.78 1.13 -16.34
C GLY A 18 -22.40 1.78 -16.48
N ILE A 19 -22.29 3.09 -16.20
CA ILE A 19 -21.00 3.80 -16.19
C ILE A 19 -20.08 3.30 -15.06
N PHE A 20 -20.63 2.95 -13.90
CA PHE A 20 -19.82 2.44 -12.78
C PHE A 20 -19.22 1.07 -13.08
N PHE A 21 -19.98 0.19 -13.73
CA PHE A 21 -19.50 -1.13 -14.18
C PHE A 21 -18.50 -1.05 -15.35
N THR A 22 -18.65 -0.10 -16.28
CA THR A 22 -17.73 0.00 -17.43
C THR A 22 -16.38 0.61 -17.08
N VAL A 23 -16.31 1.54 -16.12
CA VAL A 23 -15.04 2.18 -15.75
C VAL A 23 -14.17 1.27 -14.89
N THR A 24 -14.76 0.53 -13.94
CA THR A 24 -14.02 -0.40 -13.06
C THR A 24 -13.78 -1.76 -13.69
N GLY A 25 -14.69 -2.23 -14.57
CA GLY A 25 -14.58 -3.55 -15.21
C GLY A 25 -13.55 -3.64 -16.35
N CYS A 26 -13.06 -2.52 -16.85
CA CYS A 26 -12.12 -2.48 -17.99
C CYS A 26 -10.66 -2.24 -17.57
N MET A 27 -10.35 -2.35 -16.27
CA MET A 27 -9.03 -2.06 -15.71
C MET A 27 -8.40 -3.31 -15.13
N ILE A 28 -7.12 -3.52 -15.42
CA ILE A 28 -6.26 -4.52 -14.79
C ILE A 28 -5.16 -3.79 -14.03
N ILE A 29 -5.00 -4.08 -12.74
CA ILE A 29 -3.94 -3.51 -11.89
C ILE A 29 -3.17 -4.64 -11.21
N SER A 30 -1.85 -4.52 -11.19
CA SER A 30 -0.96 -5.38 -10.41
C SER A 30 0.13 -4.57 -9.72
N TYR A 31 0.52 -5.01 -8.53
CA TYR A 31 1.63 -4.44 -7.78
C TYR A 31 2.80 -5.42 -7.71
N MET A 32 4.00 -4.90 -7.47
CA MET A 32 5.21 -5.68 -7.21
C MET A 32 6.04 -4.94 -6.14
N PRO A 33 6.83 -5.60 -5.28
CA PRO A 33 7.11 -7.04 -5.25
C PRO A 33 5.94 -7.87 -4.71
N GLU A 34 5.98 -9.20 -4.87
CA GLU A 34 5.06 -10.11 -4.18
C GLU A 34 5.56 -10.38 -2.75
N ALA A 35 4.64 -10.59 -1.80
CA ALA A 35 5.01 -10.98 -0.45
C ALA A 35 5.62 -12.38 -0.41
N VAL A 36 6.91 -12.46 -0.09
CA VAL A 36 7.57 -13.72 0.27
C VAL A 36 7.65 -13.78 1.78
N GLU A 37 6.85 -14.67 2.39
CA GLU A 37 6.84 -14.81 3.85
C GLU A 37 8.22 -15.17 4.39
N PRO A 38 8.74 -14.42 5.38
CA PRO A 38 9.96 -14.80 6.07
C PRO A 38 9.65 -15.94 7.05
N THR A 39 10.67 -16.76 7.31
CA THR A 39 10.60 -17.78 8.36
C THR A 39 10.32 -17.10 9.70
N PRO A 40 9.29 -17.52 10.45
CA PRO A 40 9.01 -16.91 11.74
C PRO A 40 10.18 -17.15 12.72
N PRO A 41 10.53 -16.16 13.54
CA PRO A 41 11.60 -16.29 14.51
C PRO A 41 11.23 -17.29 15.61
N PRO A 42 12.22 -17.99 16.19
CA PRO A 42 11.98 -19.04 17.19
C PRO A 42 11.45 -18.51 18.52
N THR A 43 11.73 -17.25 18.84
CA THR A 43 11.33 -16.60 20.09
C THR A 43 10.86 -15.18 19.81
N LYS A 44 9.78 -14.76 20.49
CA LYS A 44 9.32 -13.37 20.48
C LYS A 44 9.86 -12.63 21.71
N ALA A 45 10.50 -11.49 21.53
CA ALA A 45 11.08 -10.68 22.60
C ALA A 45 11.01 -9.18 22.30
N GLY A 46 10.95 -8.37 23.35
CA GLY A 46 10.95 -6.90 23.24
C GLY A 46 9.65 -6.29 22.71
N ILE A 47 9.58 -4.96 22.77
CA ILE A 47 8.49 -4.15 22.23
C ILE A 47 9.07 -3.28 21.12
N ALA A 48 8.46 -3.32 19.93
CA ALA A 48 8.82 -2.43 18.83
C ALA A 48 7.82 -1.26 18.79
N GLY A 49 8.32 -0.04 18.87
CA GLY A 49 7.52 1.13 18.55
C GLY A 49 7.52 1.38 17.05
N PHE A 50 6.40 1.77 16.44
CA PHE A 50 6.43 2.23 15.04
C PHE A 50 5.51 3.42 14.79
N PHE A 51 5.82 4.19 13.76
CA PHE A 51 5.01 5.29 13.27
C PHE A 51 4.96 5.25 11.74
N PHE A 52 3.79 5.46 11.15
CA PHE A 52 3.60 5.46 9.70
C PHE A 52 3.21 6.85 9.24
N TYR A 53 3.99 7.40 8.32
CA TYR A 53 3.77 8.70 7.68
C TYR A 53 3.13 8.48 6.32
N THR A 54 1.90 8.95 6.17
CA THR A 54 1.25 9.02 4.85
C THR A 54 1.80 10.25 4.11
N GLY A 55 2.24 10.08 2.86
CA GLY A 55 2.82 11.16 2.04
C GLY A 55 1.89 12.33 1.69
N ALA A 56 0.69 12.41 2.29
CA ALA A 56 -0.06 13.65 2.31
C ALA A 56 0.62 14.57 3.34
N VAL A 57 1.12 15.72 2.91
CA VAL A 57 1.31 16.89 3.79
C VAL A 57 -0.10 17.37 4.19
N GLY A 58 -0.79 16.54 4.96
CA GLY A 58 -2.09 16.79 5.54
C GLY A 58 -1.85 17.34 6.93
N ASP A 59 -2.46 18.49 7.19
CA ASP A 59 -2.57 19.12 8.50
C ASP A 59 -2.69 18.05 9.61
N PRO A 60 -1.79 18.01 10.61
CA PRO A 60 -1.76 16.98 11.67
C PRO A 60 -3.06 16.89 12.49
N LYS A 61 -4.03 17.78 12.24
CA LYS A 61 -5.36 17.81 12.83
C LYS A 61 -6.44 17.01 12.07
N LYS A 62 -6.12 16.41 10.91
CA LYS A 62 -7.13 15.74 10.06
C LYS A 62 -7.08 14.20 10.06
N GLU A 63 -6.15 13.60 10.80
CA GLU A 63 -5.93 12.16 10.84
C GLU A 63 -6.71 11.50 11.99
N GLN A 64 -8.04 11.56 11.94
CA GLN A 64 -8.87 10.84 12.89
C GLN A 64 -10.09 10.27 12.18
N ASN A 65 -10.07 8.96 11.92
CA ASN A 65 -11.15 8.03 12.27
C ASN A 65 -10.97 6.57 11.79
N SER A 66 -9.84 6.21 11.16
CA SER A 66 -9.44 4.80 11.04
C SER A 66 -7.95 4.72 10.77
N LEU A 67 -7.21 3.90 11.54
CA LEU A 67 -5.82 3.61 11.23
C LEU A 67 -5.75 3.07 9.79
N PRO A 68 -4.90 3.66 8.91
CA PRO A 68 -4.62 3.12 7.58
C PRO A 68 -4.27 1.62 7.63
N ILE A 69 -4.60 0.88 6.57
CA ILE A 69 -4.44 -0.59 6.50
C ILE A 69 -2.97 -0.99 6.74
N GLU A 70 -2.06 -0.13 6.32
CA GLU A 70 -0.61 -0.23 6.42
C GLU A 70 -0.17 -0.37 7.89
N PHE A 71 -0.84 0.32 8.83
CA PHE A 71 -0.56 0.17 10.27
C PHE A 71 -0.78 -1.26 10.74
N ARG A 72 -1.89 -1.89 10.32
CA ARG A 72 -2.20 -3.26 10.69
C ARG A 72 -1.21 -4.24 10.09
N LEU A 73 -0.81 -4.03 8.83
CA LEU A 73 0.18 -4.87 8.15
C LEU A 73 1.55 -4.78 8.83
N ILE A 74 1.99 -3.57 9.21
CA ILE A 74 3.25 -3.36 9.95
C ILE A 74 3.18 -4.03 11.31
N GLN A 75 2.13 -3.78 12.09
CA GLN A 75 1.97 -4.35 13.42
C GLN A 75 2.00 -5.89 13.36
N GLU A 76 1.18 -6.49 12.50
CA GLU A 76 1.09 -7.93 12.35
C GLU A 76 2.42 -8.54 11.90
N ALA A 77 3.10 -7.90 10.95
CA ALA A 77 4.40 -8.37 10.49
C ALA A 77 5.47 -8.27 11.58
N LEU A 78 5.53 -7.19 12.35
CA LEU A 78 6.49 -7.06 13.46
C LEU A 78 6.24 -8.12 14.55
N GLU A 79 4.99 -8.32 14.95
CA GLU A 79 4.63 -9.28 16.02
C GLU A 79 4.77 -10.74 15.57
N ASN A 80 4.37 -11.08 14.35
CA ASN A 80 4.31 -12.48 13.90
C ASN A 80 5.56 -12.92 13.14
N LYS A 81 6.25 -11.98 12.49
CA LYS A 81 7.39 -12.29 11.62
C LYS A 81 8.67 -11.58 12.05
N GLY A 82 8.58 -10.44 12.72
CA GLY A 82 9.74 -9.68 13.23
C GLY A 82 10.27 -10.17 14.58
N GLY A 83 9.52 -11.01 15.29
CA GLY A 83 9.94 -11.58 16.58
C GLY A 83 9.78 -10.64 17.75
N PHE A 84 8.91 -9.63 17.62
CA PHE A 84 8.55 -8.75 18.73
C PHE A 84 7.40 -9.34 19.54
N ALA A 85 7.43 -9.18 20.86
CA ALA A 85 6.34 -9.62 21.73
C ALA A 85 5.10 -8.73 21.56
N ALA A 86 5.30 -7.45 21.27
CA ALA A 86 4.26 -6.50 20.91
C ALA A 86 4.82 -5.41 19.97
N ALA A 87 3.98 -4.91 19.07
CA ALA A 87 4.29 -3.73 18.28
C ALA A 87 3.26 -2.63 18.58
N THR A 88 3.73 -1.49 19.08
CA THR A 88 2.86 -0.38 19.49
C THR A 88 3.08 0.83 18.59
N VAL A 89 2.00 1.56 18.30
CA VAL A 89 2.11 2.86 17.66
C VAL A 89 2.73 3.82 18.66
N SER A 90 3.93 4.30 18.36
CA SER A 90 4.73 5.16 19.25
C SER A 90 4.99 6.48 18.56
N THR A 91 4.91 7.59 19.29
CA THR A 91 5.43 8.86 18.78
C THR A 91 6.96 8.88 18.90
N PRO A 92 7.67 9.64 18.03
CA PRO A 92 9.13 9.74 18.07
C PRO A 92 9.69 10.36 19.36
N ALA A 93 8.91 10.57 20.42
CA ALA A 93 9.35 11.19 21.66
C ALA A 93 9.59 10.19 22.80
N SER A 94 9.18 8.92 22.66
CA SER A 94 9.42 7.87 23.65
C SER A 94 10.39 6.83 23.10
N LEU A 95 11.69 7.17 23.11
CA LEU A 95 12.74 6.48 22.36
C LEU A 95 13.72 5.74 23.29
N LYS A 96 13.22 4.78 24.07
CA LYS A 96 14.09 3.69 24.57
C LYS A 96 13.68 2.41 23.85
N GLY A 97 14.64 1.72 23.23
CA GLY A 97 14.41 0.54 22.42
C GLY A 97 14.28 0.81 20.92
N ILE A 98 13.72 -0.17 20.20
CA ILE A 98 13.61 -0.16 18.74
C ILE A 98 12.38 0.65 18.32
N HIS A 99 12.61 1.65 17.47
CA HIS A 99 11.56 2.44 16.85
C HIS A 99 11.68 2.44 15.32
N LEU A 100 10.55 2.28 14.64
CA LEU A 100 10.49 2.21 13.18
C LEU A 100 9.63 3.36 12.65
N ASN A 101 10.25 4.26 11.89
CA ASN A 101 9.52 5.27 11.13
C ASN A 101 9.34 4.77 9.70
N VAL A 102 8.10 4.68 9.25
CA VAL A 102 7.77 4.19 7.92
C VAL A 102 7.15 5.32 7.11
N TYR A 103 7.69 5.58 5.92
CA TYR A 103 7.21 6.62 5.02
C TYR A 103 6.74 5.98 3.72
N GLU A 104 5.59 6.42 3.24
CA GLU A 104 5.11 6.09 1.91
C GLU A 104 5.16 7.34 1.02
N ILE A 105 5.99 7.28 -0.01
CA ILE A 105 6.19 8.37 -0.96
C ILE A 105 5.61 7.94 -2.32
N VAL A 106 4.67 8.71 -2.86
CA VAL A 106 4.06 8.40 -4.17
C VAL A 106 5.06 8.68 -5.28
N ILE A 107 5.27 7.70 -6.17
CA ILE A 107 6.06 7.89 -7.39
C ILE A 107 5.12 8.38 -8.48
N GLU A 108 5.34 9.62 -8.93
CA GLU A 108 4.49 10.24 -9.93
C GLU A 108 4.63 9.58 -11.31
N GLU A 109 3.49 9.22 -11.90
CA GLU A 109 3.42 8.77 -13.28
C GLU A 109 3.88 9.87 -14.26
N SER A 110 4.35 9.45 -15.44
CA SER A 110 4.69 10.40 -16.50
C SER A 110 3.46 11.19 -16.95
N ILE A 111 3.67 12.47 -17.31
CA ILE A 111 2.61 13.36 -17.81
C ILE A 111 1.90 12.73 -19.02
N ALA A 112 2.67 12.09 -19.91
CA ALA A 112 2.13 11.39 -21.06
C ALA A 112 1.18 10.25 -20.64
N SER A 113 1.59 9.42 -19.67
CA SER A 113 0.75 8.33 -19.14
C SER A 113 -0.55 8.86 -18.55
N ARG A 114 -0.48 9.89 -17.71
CA ARG A 114 -1.65 10.55 -17.12
C ARG A 114 -2.60 11.08 -18.19
N PHE A 115 -2.06 11.73 -19.23
CA PHE A 115 -2.86 12.24 -20.34
C PHE A 115 -3.56 11.12 -21.11
N PHE A 116 -2.84 10.09 -21.53
CA PHE A 116 -3.42 8.98 -22.30
C PHE A 116 -4.45 8.18 -21.49
N CYS A 117 -4.22 7.97 -20.19
CA CYS A 117 -5.19 7.32 -19.31
C CYS A 117 -6.42 8.19 -19.08
N SER A 118 -6.26 9.51 -18.96
CA SER A 118 -7.39 10.43 -18.88
C SER A 118 -8.21 10.41 -20.18
N LEU A 119 -7.55 10.38 -21.33
CA LEU A 119 -8.21 10.29 -22.63
C LEU A 119 -8.92 8.94 -22.83
N SER A 120 -8.29 7.85 -22.40
CA SER A 120 -8.92 6.54 -22.34
C SER A 120 -10.21 6.58 -21.52
N LEU A 121 -10.17 7.16 -20.32
CA LEU A 121 -11.36 7.32 -19.48
C LEU A 121 -12.45 8.18 -20.15
N LEU A 122 -12.09 9.30 -20.77
CA LEU A 122 -13.03 10.17 -21.50
C LEU A 122 -13.70 9.47 -22.69
N THR A 123 -12.99 8.53 -23.31
CA THR A 123 -13.51 7.69 -24.41
C THR A 123 -14.16 6.40 -23.92
N LEU A 124 -14.52 6.31 -22.63
CA LEU A 124 -15.10 5.12 -22.01
C LEU A 124 -14.26 3.86 -22.24
N THR A 125 -12.94 4.02 -22.16
CA THR A 125 -11.93 2.96 -22.36
C THR A 125 -11.92 2.36 -23.78
N ALA A 126 -12.52 3.05 -24.76
CA ALA A 126 -12.39 2.67 -26.17
C ALA A 126 -10.93 2.75 -26.65
N LEU A 127 -10.21 3.79 -26.21
CA LEU A 127 -8.77 3.87 -26.39
C LEU A 127 -8.05 3.11 -25.26
N PRO A 128 -7.05 2.27 -25.56
CA PRO A 128 -6.27 1.61 -24.53
C PRO A 128 -5.35 2.60 -23.81
N CYS A 129 -5.20 2.43 -22.49
CA CYS A 129 -4.11 3.02 -21.72
C CYS A 129 -3.27 1.93 -21.03
N TYR A 130 -1.98 2.17 -20.94
CA TYR A 130 -1.05 1.38 -20.14
C TYR A 130 -0.11 2.30 -19.38
N SER A 131 0.02 2.07 -18.07
CA SER A 131 0.96 2.75 -17.18
C SER A 131 1.78 1.72 -16.41
N SER A 132 3.09 1.94 -16.31
CA SER A 132 4.01 1.08 -15.55
C SER A 132 5.08 1.85 -14.80
N ARG A 133 4.92 3.17 -14.68
CA ARG A 133 5.89 4.08 -14.06
C ARG A 133 5.35 4.74 -12.79
N GLY A 134 4.14 4.36 -12.37
CA GLY A 134 3.57 4.74 -11.08
C GLY A 134 3.95 3.75 -10.00
N GLY A 135 3.58 4.08 -8.76
CA GLY A 135 3.80 3.22 -7.61
C GLY A 135 4.17 4.03 -6.37
N PHE A 136 4.89 3.39 -5.47
CA PHE A 136 5.24 3.95 -4.17
C PHE A 136 6.70 3.62 -3.82
N LEU A 137 7.37 4.53 -3.13
CA LEU A 137 8.63 4.27 -2.45
C LEU A 137 8.32 4.18 -0.97
N VAL A 138 8.52 2.99 -0.40
CA VAL A 138 8.37 2.74 1.03
C VAL A 138 9.74 2.84 1.68
N GLN A 139 9.89 3.78 2.61
CA GLN A 139 11.11 3.99 3.38
C GLN A 139 10.91 3.54 4.83
N TYR A 140 11.83 2.73 5.34
CA TYR A 140 11.87 2.29 6.73
C TYR A 140 13.12 2.87 7.40
N ASP A 141 12.93 3.81 8.31
CA ASP A 141 13.98 4.38 9.14
C ASP A 141 13.97 3.63 10.48
N LEU A 142 15.04 2.89 10.72
CA LEU A 142 15.24 2.13 11.95
C LEU A 142 16.01 2.98 12.96
N LEU A 143 15.36 3.30 14.06
CA LEU A 143 15.93 4.02 15.19
C LEU A 143 16.13 3.06 16.36
N VAL A 144 17.27 3.19 17.04
CA VAL A 144 17.54 2.49 18.30
C VAL A 144 17.95 3.55 19.31
N ASP A 145 17.20 3.64 20.41
CA ASP A 145 17.44 4.63 21.47
C ASP A 145 17.53 6.07 20.96
N SER A 146 16.63 6.46 20.05
CA SER A 146 16.57 7.78 19.39
C SER A 146 17.55 8.01 18.26
N GLU A 147 18.49 7.11 18.03
CA GLU A 147 19.48 7.29 16.97
C GLU A 147 19.08 6.52 15.73
N LEU A 148 19.04 7.22 14.58
CA LEU A 148 18.88 6.58 13.28
C LEU A 148 20.06 5.64 13.03
N LYS A 149 19.79 4.34 12.96
CA LYS A 149 20.80 3.31 12.65
C LYS A 149 20.90 3.07 11.15
N LYS A 150 19.76 2.94 10.47
CA LYS A 150 19.73 2.68 9.03
C LYS A 150 18.39 3.06 8.40
N THR A 151 18.46 3.42 7.12
CA THR A 151 17.31 3.68 6.26
C THR A 151 17.25 2.61 5.17
N TYR A 152 16.11 1.93 5.06
CA TYR A 152 15.83 0.96 4.00
C TYR A 152 14.80 1.55 3.04
N ARG A 153 14.96 1.30 1.74
CA ARG A 153 14.09 1.84 0.70
C ARG A 153 13.69 0.74 -0.26
N TYR A 154 12.38 0.58 -0.44
CA TYR A 154 11.80 -0.43 -1.30
C TYR A 154 10.77 0.21 -2.23
N GLU A 155 10.81 -0.18 -3.50
CA GLU A 155 9.89 0.33 -4.52
C GLU A 155 8.74 -0.65 -4.71
N ILE A 156 7.51 -0.16 -4.54
CA ILE A 156 6.29 -0.83 -4.98
C ILE A 156 5.96 -0.31 -6.37
N LYS A 157 6.05 -1.17 -7.39
CA LYS A 157 5.73 -0.81 -8.78
C LYS A 157 4.26 -1.07 -9.07
N GLU A 158 3.53 -0.07 -9.53
CA GLU A 158 2.18 -0.23 -10.04
C GLU A 158 2.23 -0.44 -11.56
N ARG A 159 1.53 -1.48 -12.04
CA ARG A 159 1.22 -1.64 -13.46
C ARG A 159 -0.28 -1.62 -13.63
N ARG A 160 -0.74 -0.80 -14.56
CA ARG A 160 -2.15 -0.62 -14.87
C ARG A 160 -2.35 -0.70 -16.38
N ALA A 161 -3.32 -1.49 -16.79
CA ALA A 161 -3.84 -1.50 -18.15
C ALA A 161 -5.34 -1.20 -18.11
N GLN A 162 -5.82 -0.31 -18.98
CA GLN A 162 -7.23 0.03 -19.07
C GLN A 162 -7.68 -0.01 -20.52
N TRP A 163 -8.64 -0.88 -20.83
CA TRP A 163 -9.17 -1.03 -22.18
C TRP A 163 -10.44 -1.88 -22.17
N ILE A 164 -11.45 -1.51 -22.98
CA ILE A 164 -12.73 -2.25 -23.03
C ILE A 164 -12.59 -3.72 -23.42
N ALA A 165 -11.57 -4.07 -24.22
CA ALA A 165 -11.33 -5.46 -24.59
C ALA A 165 -10.75 -6.33 -23.46
N LEU A 166 -10.38 -5.73 -22.30
CA LEU A 166 -9.96 -6.48 -21.11
C LEU A 166 -11.14 -6.99 -20.27
N LEU A 167 -12.37 -6.56 -20.57
CA LEU A 167 -13.56 -6.96 -19.82
C LEU A 167 -13.73 -8.49 -19.72
N PRO A 168 -13.51 -9.30 -20.78
CA PRO A 168 -13.62 -10.77 -20.68
C PRO A 168 -12.59 -11.42 -19.72
N ILE A 169 -11.50 -10.73 -19.40
CA ILE A 169 -10.42 -11.23 -18.53
C ILE A 169 -10.30 -10.44 -17.21
N MET A 170 -11.28 -9.59 -16.89
CA MET A 170 -11.24 -8.75 -15.69
C MET A 170 -11.15 -9.53 -14.37
N TRP A 171 -11.65 -10.77 -14.38
CA TRP A 171 -11.58 -11.69 -13.23
C TRP A 171 -10.14 -12.04 -12.83
N MET A 172 -9.17 -11.89 -13.76
CA MET A 172 -7.76 -12.09 -13.47
C MET A 172 -7.21 -11.09 -12.44
N ASN A 173 -7.86 -9.94 -12.20
CA ASN A 173 -7.45 -9.02 -11.13
C ASN A 173 -7.41 -9.71 -9.76
N GLY A 174 -8.32 -10.66 -9.51
CA GLY A 174 -8.32 -11.43 -8.25
C GLY A 174 -7.13 -12.38 -8.10
N LEU A 175 -6.37 -12.62 -9.18
CA LEU A 175 -5.15 -13.43 -9.20
C LEU A 175 -3.87 -12.58 -9.20
N MET A 176 -4.00 -11.25 -9.37
CA MET A 176 -2.84 -10.36 -9.38
C MET A 176 -2.48 -9.93 -7.96
N VAL A 177 -1.19 -9.66 -7.77
CA VAL A 177 -0.68 -9.11 -6.51
C VAL A 177 -1.33 -7.76 -6.28
N ASP A 178 -2.05 -7.65 -5.18
CA ASP A 178 -2.67 -6.40 -4.75
C ASP A 178 -1.67 -5.52 -3.99
N TYR A 179 -2.06 -4.28 -3.72
CA TYR A 179 -1.22 -3.33 -2.99
C TYR A 179 -0.85 -3.84 -1.59
N ARG A 180 -1.77 -4.53 -0.89
CA ARG A 180 -1.52 -5.01 0.49
C ARG A 180 -0.44 -6.07 0.50
N GLN A 181 -0.50 -7.01 -0.43
CA GLN A 181 0.50 -8.05 -0.62
C GLN A 181 1.84 -7.42 -1.00
N ALA A 182 1.86 -6.41 -1.88
CA ALA A 182 3.10 -5.77 -2.24
C ALA A 182 3.75 -4.99 -1.09
N PHE A 183 2.95 -4.26 -0.31
CA PHE A 183 3.39 -3.58 0.89
C PHE A 183 3.87 -4.56 1.97
N GLN A 184 3.16 -5.67 2.16
CA GLN A 184 3.59 -6.75 3.04
C GLN A 184 4.94 -7.34 2.58
N GLY A 185 5.15 -7.47 1.27
CA GLY A 185 6.42 -7.85 0.68
C GLY A 185 7.56 -6.90 1.02
N THR A 186 7.33 -5.58 1.04
CA THR A 186 8.36 -4.63 1.47
C THR A 186 8.68 -4.73 2.96
N ILE A 187 7.68 -5.01 3.82
CA ILE A 187 7.93 -5.24 5.25
C ILE A 187 8.77 -6.50 5.46
N TYR A 188 8.47 -7.58 4.74
CA TYR A 188 9.22 -8.83 4.84
C TYR A 188 10.65 -8.72 4.34
N GLN A 189 10.83 -7.96 3.25
CA GLN A 189 12.16 -7.63 2.77
C GLN A 189 12.93 -6.78 3.80
N PHE A 190 12.29 -5.77 4.39
CA PHE A 190 12.86 -4.99 5.49
C PHE A 190 13.32 -5.87 6.65
N LEU A 191 12.46 -6.76 7.16
CA LEU A 191 12.78 -7.63 8.29
C LEU A 191 13.98 -8.52 8.00
N ARG A 192 14.02 -9.13 6.80
CA ARG A 192 15.13 -9.97 6.38
C ARG A 192 16.43 -9.18 6.26
N ASP A 193 16.39 -8.02 5.62
CA ASP A 193 17.58 -7.20 5.37
C ASP A 193 18.12 -6.63 6.70
N ALA A 194 17.23 -6.15 7.58
CA ALA A 194 17.59 -5.63 8.90
C ALA A 194 18.10 -6.71 9.87
N GLN A 195 17.62 -7.96 9.73
CA GLN A 195 18.20 -9.09 10.44
C GLN A 195 19.58 -9.47 9.89
N ALA A 196 19.75 -9.49 8.57
CA ALA A 196 21.03 -9.77 7.92
C ALA A 196 22.10 -8.72 8.27
N ASP A 197 21.70 -7.46 8.43
CA ASP A 197 22.56 -6.38 8.91
C ASP A 197 22.85 -6.43 10.43
N GLY A 198 22.19 -7.31 11.18
CA GLY A 198 22.37 -7.47 12.61
C GLY A 198 21.66 -6.42 13.48
N HIS A 199 20.85 -5.54 12.89
CA HIS A 199 20.16 -4.48 13.64
C HIS A 199 18.93 -4.95 14.40
N LEU A 200 18.35 -6.10 14.02
CA LEU A 200 17.20 -6.70 14.72
C LEU A 200 17.58 -7.81 15.72
N HIS A 201 18.82 -8.32 15.69
CA HIS A 201 19.23 -9.47 16.51
C HIS A 201 19.62 -9.10 17.96
N LEU A 202 19.97 -7.83 18.21
CA LEU A 202 20.64 -7.39 19.44
C LEU A 202 19.75 -7.30 20.69
N HIS A 203 18.43 -7.47 20.59
CA HIS A 203 17.51 -7.40 21.75
C HIS A 203 16.76 -8.71 22.05
N MET A 204 17.09 -9.81 21.36
CA MET A 204 16.47 -11.13 21.59
C MET A 204 17.28 -12.04 22.52
N ALA A 205 18.41 -11.58 23.05
CA ALA A 205 19.13 -12.30 24.09
C ALA A 205 18.43 -12.08 25.44
N PRO A 206 17.94 -13.14 26.12
CA PRO A 206 17.56 -13.01 27.52
C PRO A 206 18.85 -12.75 28.31
N THR A 207 18.92 -11.59 28.97
CA THR A 207 19.79 -11.40 30.13
C THR A 207 19.34 -12.29 31.27
#